data_AF-A0A0P1IGN6-F1
#
_entry.id   AF-A0A0P1IGN6-F1
#
_cell.length_a   1.000
_cell.length_b   1.000
_cell.length_c   1.000
_cell.angle_alpha   90.00
_cell.angle_beta   90.00
_cell.angle_gamma   90.00
#
_symmetry.space_group_name_H-M   'P 1'
#
loop_
_entity.id
_entity.type
_entity.pdbx_description
1 polymer ?
#
loop_
_entity_poly.entity_id
_entity_poly.type
_entity_poly.pdbx_seq_one_letter_code
_entity_poly.pdbx_strand_id
1 'polypeptide(L)'
;MTDIDPRALRNAFGSFMTGVTVVTAHDTKGVPIGFTANSFTSVSLDPPLVLVCIATSSGNYDAFSAASGFAVNILSESQKDVSNTFARPVDDRFAAVDWKAGPHGAPVFQGVSAWFDCSMFKQVDAGDHLIMIGKVEAFEHNAHPGLGYASGAYVTPAAEAEALSNAANLTVSALIEQDGKILLVDDGQGQLTLPDIKVGKKGASVALSRLIETSGVLAEPGFIYSVYEDEARENQHISFHCLSHGGTPASGAFTELTTSTLMDVADPAMRIMLERFAAESRMGNFGVYFGNQISGKVRPIASGST
;
A
#
# COMPACT_ATOMS: atom_id res chain seq x y z
N MET A 1 -0.63 6.84 31.40
CA MET A 1 -1.11 6.76 30.00
C MET A 1 0.03 7.28 29.15
N THR A 2 0.45 6.52 28.16
CA THR A 2 1.62 6.84 27.33
C THR A 2 1.38 8.13 26.54
N ASP A 3 2.34 9.05 26.57
CA ASP A 3 2.42 10.29 25.75
C ASP A 3 2.60 10.02 24.24
N ILE A 4 2.33 8.80 23.76
CA ILE A 4 2.55 8.40 22.38
C ILE A 4 1.23 8.53 21.62
N ASP A 5 1.23 9.35 20.57
CA ASP A 5 0.08 9.47 19.65
C ASP A 5 -0.13 8.13 18.91
N PRO A 6 -1.30 7.48 19.06
CA PRO A 6 -1.59 6.22 18.37
C PRO A 6 -1.54 6.31 16.84
N ARG A 7 -1.83 7.48 16.26
CA ARG A 7 -1.78 7.68 14.81
C ARG A 7 -0.34 7.77 14.32
N ALA A 8 0.50 8.54 15.02
CA ALA A 8 1.95 8.61 14.83
C ALA A 8 2.58 7.22 14.81
N LEU A 9 2.28 6.43 15.83
CA LEU A 9 2.81 5.09 16.00
C LEU A 9 2.35 4.14 14.88
N ARG A 10 1.07 4.20 14.50
CA ARG A 10 0.55 3.41 13.37
C ARG A 10 1.24 3.76 12.06
N ASN A 11 1.48 5.05 11.83
CA ASN A 11 2.18 5.53 10.64
C ASN A 11 3.62 5.01 10.61
N ALA A 12 4.33 5.06 11.75
CA ALA A 12 5.68 4.53 11.88
C ALA A 12 5.74 3.01 11.65
N PHE A 13 4.78 2.24 12.17
CA PHE A 13 4.68 0.80 11.87
C PHE A 13 4.40 0.54 10.39
N GLY A 14 3.59 1.39 9.74
CA GLY A 14 3.26 1.30 8.32
C GLY A 14 4.45 1.51 7.38
N SER A 15 5.56 2.09 7.86
CA SER A 15 6.78 2.25 7.06
C SER A 15 7.47 0.92 6.73
N PHE A 16 7.20 -0.14 7.49
CA PHE A 16 7.68 -1.48 7.15
C PHE A 16 6.76 -2.11 6.10
N MET A 17 7.27 -2.30 4.88
CA MET A 17 6.54 -2.97 3.81
C MET A 17 6.31 -4.45 4.15
N THR A 18 5.07 -4.89 3.93
CA THR A 18 4.62 -6.26 4.22
C THR A 18 3.94 -6.87 3.02
N GLY A 19 3.88 -8.20 2.94
CA GLY A 19 2.86 -8.87 2.14
C GLY A 19 1.48 -8.77 2.80
N VAL A 20 0.43 -9.05 2.05
CA VAL A 20 -0.94 -9.14 2.59
C VAL A 20 -1.33 -10.60 2.76
N THR A 21 -1.88 -10.94 3.92
CA THR A 21 -2.38 -12.28 4.20
C THR A 21 -3.85 -12.26 4.60
N VAL A 22 -4.54 -13.38 4.38
CA VAL A 22 -5.80 -13.68 5.05
C VAL A 22 -5.62 -14.89 5.94
N VAL A 23 -5.88 -14.69 7.22
CA VAL A 23 -5.86 -15.75 8.24
C VAL A 23 -7.23 -16.38 8.30
N THR A 24 -7.29 -17.70 8.24
CA THR A 24 -8.55 -18.45 8.18
C THR A 24 -8.57 -19.59 9.20
N ALA A 25 -9.74 -19.92 9.70
CA ALA A 25 -9.98 -21.05 10.58
C ALA A 25 -11.44 -21.49 10.45
N HIS A 26 -11.84 -22.47 11.26
CA HIS A 26 -13.25 -22.77 11.51
C HIS A 26 -13.62 -22.33 12.93
N ASP A 27 -14.83 -21.80 13.09
CA ASP A 27 -15.39 -21.58 14.42
C ASP A 27 -15.80 -22.91 15.09
N THR A 28 -16.32 -22.84 16.33
CA THR A 28 -16.75 -24.02 17.08
C THR A 28 -17.90 -24.79 16.43
N LYS A 29 -18.60 -24.21 15.45
CA LYS A 29 -19.70 -24.82 14.69
C LYS A 29 -19.24 -25.37 13.34
N GLY A 30 -17.95 -25.24 13.01
CA GLY A 30 -17.39 -25.64 11.73
C GLY A 30 -17.59 -24.61 10.62
N VAL A 31 -18.07 -23.40 10.92
CA VAL A 31 -18.24 -22.33 9.93
C VAL A 31 -16.88 -21.69 9.63
N PRO A 32 -16.51 -21.53 8.35
CA PRO A 32 -15.24 -20.89 8.00
C PRO A 32 -15.27 -19.41 8.41
N ILE A 33 -14.20 -18.99 9.09
CA ILE A 33 -13.98 -17.61 9.53
C ILE A 33 -12.61 -17.14 9.04
N GLY A 34 -12.47 -15.84 8.82
CA GLY A 34 -11.18 -15.29 8.44
C GLY A 34 -11.10 -13.78 8.57
N PHE A 35 -9.87 -13.27 8.58
CA PHE A 35 -9.59 -11.84 8.61
C PHE A 35 -8.30 -11.53 7.85
N THR A 36 -8.25 -10.34 7.26
CA THR A 36 -7.02 -9.83 6.63
C THR A 36 -6.03 -9.41 7.70
N ALA A 37 -4.77 -9.81 7.54
CA ALA A 37 -3.66 -9.44 8.40
C ALA A 37 -2.39 -9.17 7.59
N ASN A 38 -1.61 -8.20 8.03
CA ASN A 38 -0.27 -7.94 7.50
C ASN A 38 0.81 -7.99 8.60
N SER A 39 0.48 -8.53 9.78
CA SER A 39 1.38 -8.78 10.92
C SER A 39 2.08 -10.15 10.83
N PHE A 40 2.01 -10.82 9.68
CA PHE A 40 2.61 -12.14 9.47
C PHE A 40 4.14 -12.09 9.57
N THR A 41 4.73 -13.13 10.16
CA THR A 41 6.20 -13.32 10.19
C THR A 41 6.54 -14.80 10.19
N SER A 42 7.57 -15.20 9.42
CA SER A 42 8.21 -16.52 9.56
C SER A 42 9.13 -16.53 10.78
N VAL A 43 9.02 -17.56 11.61
CA VAL A 43 9.65 -17.57 12.95
C VAL A 43 10.79 -18.58 13.03
N SER A 44 10.56 -19.80 12.58
CA SER A 44 11.52 -20.90 12.69
C SER A 44 11.35 -21.86 11.53
N LEU A 45 12.47 -22.49 11.11
CA LEU A 45 12.46 -23.56 10.11
C LEU A 45 12.39 -24.95 10.75
N ASP A 46 12.99 -25.14 11.94
CA ASP A 46 12.94 -26.40 12.68
C ASP A 46 12.77 -26.16 14.19
N PRO A 47 11.57 -26.40 14.76
CA PRO A 47 10.34 -26.78 14.07
C PRO A 47 9.84 -25.65 13.16
N PRO A 48 9.03 -25.92 12.12
CA PRO A 48 8.55 -24.91 11.19
C PRO A 48 7.44 -24.07 11.84
N LEU A 49 7.74 -22.81 12.17
CA LEU A 49 6.84 -21.91 12.90
C LEU A 49 6.60 -20.62 12.13
N VAL A 50 5.36 -20.14 12.17
CA VAL A 50 4.93 -18.82 11.71
C VAL A 50 4.16 -18.11 12.82
N LEU A 51 4.03 -16.79 12.75
CA LEU A 51 3.15 -16.03 13.63
C LEU A 51 2.28 -15.04 12.87
N VAL A 52 1.14 -14.71 13.48
CA VAL A 52 0.26 -13.60 13.07
C VAL A 52 -0.45 -13.04 14.30
N CYS A 53 -0.81 -11.76 14.26
CA CYS A 53 -1.50 -11.10 15.37
C CYS A 53 -2.98 -10.85 15.03
N ILE A 54 -3.87 -11.13 15.99
CA ILE A 54 -5.28 -10.75 15.93
C ILE A 54 -5.58 -9.72 17.01
N ALA A 55 -6.31 -8.65 16.66
CA ALA A 55 -6.75 -7.66 17.64
C ALA A 55 -7.77 -8.27 18.60
N THR A 56 -7.68 -7.95 19.89
CA THR A 56 -8.66 -8.38 20.90
C THR A 56 -10.05 -7.79 20.66
N SER A 57 -10.13 -6.69 19.90
CA SER A 57 -11.39 -6.08 19.47
C SER A 57 -12.03 -6.76 18.24
N SER A 58 -11.40 -7.78 17.67
CA SER A 58 -11.92 -8.48 16.48
C SER A 58 -13.19 -9.26 16.83
N GLY A 59 -14.21 -9.19 15.96
CA GLY A 59 -15.41 -10.02 16.10
C GLY A 59 -15.14 -11.53 15.99
N ASN A 60 -13.99 -11.91 15.44
CA ASN A 60 -13.55 -13.31 15.35
C ASN A 60 -12.58 -13.70 16.49
N TYR A 61 -12.30 -12.81 17.45
CA TYR A 61 -11.29 -13.02 18.48
C TYR A 61 -11.51 -14.34 19.25
N ASP A 62 -12.68 -14.53 19.83
CA ASP A 62 -12.98 -15.71 20.65
C ASP A 62 -12.85 -17.01 19.86
N ALA A 63 -13.27 -16.99 18.60
CA ALA A 63 -13.21 -18.16 17.74
C ALA A 63 -11.77 -18.53 17.37
N PHE A 64 -10.92 -17.56 17.03
CA PHE A 64 -9.50 -17.80 16.78
C PHE A 64 -8.73 -18.17 18.05
N SER A 65 -9.07 -17.57 19.19
CA SER A 65 -8.46 -17.92 20.48
C SER A 65 -8.76 -19.37 20.88
N ALA A 66 -9.93 -19.91 20.50
CA ALA A 66 -10.33 -21.28 20.78
C ALA A 66 -9.97 -22.29 19.67
N ALA A 67 -9.50 -21.82 18.51
CA ALA A 67 -9.22 -22.68 17.36
C ALA A 67 -8.00 -23.58 17.60
N SER A 68 -8.09 -24.85 17.17
CA SER A 68 -6.97 -25.80 17.24
C SER A 68 -5.86 -25.54 16.22
N GLY A 69 -6.13 -24.68 15.24
CA GLY A 69 -5.24 -24.37 14.12
C GLY A 69 -5.82 -23.26 13.25
N PHE A 70 -5.03 -22.82 12.28
CA PHE A 70 -5.40 -21.78 11.33
C PHE A 70 -4.57 -21.93 10.06
N ALA A 71 -5.04 -21.36 8.96
CA ALA A 71 -4.24 -21.18 7.76
C ALA A 71 -3.87 -19.70 7.55
N VAL A 72 -2.71 -19.48 6.96
CA VAL A 72 -2.25 -18.17 6.47
C VAL A 72 -2.21 -18.23 4.95
N ASN A 73 -3.02 -17.41 4.30
CA ASN A 73 -3.09 -17.30 2.84
C ASN A 73 -2.37 -16.03 2.39
N ILE A 74 -1.17 -16.14 1.82
CA ILE A 74 -0.41 -15.00 1.27
C ILE A 74 -0.98 -14.64 -0.10
N LEU A 75 -1.67 -13.51 -0.17
CA LEU A 75 -2.42 -13.11 -1.36
C LEU A 75 -1.50 -12.77 -2.54
N SER A 76 -1.99 -13.03 -3.75
CA SER A 76 -1.35 -12.59 -4.98
C SER A 76 -1.81 -11.19 -5.39
N GLU A 77 -1.08 -10.53 -6.29
CA GLU A 77 -1.37 -9.16 -6.73
C GLU A 77 -2.79 -8.98 -7.32
N SER A 78 -3.40 -10.05 -7.82
CA SER A 78 -4.78 -10.03 -8.34
C SER A 78 -5.86 -10.08 -7.25
N GLN A 79 -5.51 -10.39 -6.00
CA GLN A 79 -6.44 -10.65 -4.89
C GLN A 79 -6.63 -9.46 -3.95
N LYS A 80 -6.48 -8.23 -4.47
CA LYS A 80 -6.73 -7.00 -3.71
C LYS A 80 -8.16 -6.91 -3.17
N ASP A 81 -9.12 -7.38 -3.95
CA ASP A 81 -10.54 -7.46 -3.57
C ASP A 81 -10.76 -8.43 -2.42
N VAL A 82 -10.13 -9.61 -2.43
CA VAL A 82 -10.16 -10.58 -1.32
C VAL A 82 -9.66 -9.92 -0.03
N SER A 83 -8.52 -9.24 -0.07
CA SER A 83 -8.00 -8.48 1.08
C SER A 83 -9.02 -7.49 1.64
N ASN A 84 -9.69 -6.73 0.78
CA ASN A 84 -10.69 -5.74 1.21
C ASN A 84 -11.93 -6.39 1.83
N THR A 85 -12.38 -7.51 1.28
CA THR A 85 -13.55 -8.27 1.79
C THR A 85 -13.28 -8.80 3.20
N PHE A 86 -12.12 -9.41 3.42
CA PHE A 86 -11.76 -10.00 4.71
C PHE A 86 -11.36 -8.96 5.78
N ALA A 87 -11.16 -7.70 5.40
CA ALA A 87 -10.93 -6.58 6.32
C ALA A 87 -12.22 -5.83 6.73
N ARG A 88 -13.35 -6.04 6.03
CA ARG A 88 -14.60 -5.29 6.24
C ARG A 88 -15.69 -6.14 6.91
N PRO A 89 -16.64 -5.54 7.64
CA PRO A 89 -17.82 -6.25 8.11
C PRO A 89 -18.73 -6.55 6.92
N VAL A 90 -18.76 -7.80 6.48
CA VAL A 90 -19.62 -8.31 5.41
C VAL A 90 -20.20 -9.65 5.86
N ASP A 91 -21.42 -9.96 5.42
CA ASP A 91 -22.18 -11.12 5.93
C ASP A 91 -21.53 -12.46 5.57
N ASP A 92 -21.08 -12.62 4.32
CA ASP A 92 -20.37 -13.81 3.87
C ASP A 92 -19.08 -13.43 3.13
N ARG A 93 -17.96 -13.52 3.83
CA ARG A 93 -16.62 -13.25 3.28
C ARG A 93 -16.15 -14.35 2.31
N PHE A 94 -16.55 -15.59 2.56
CA PHE A 94 -16.04 -16.75 1.82
C PHE A 94 -16.72 -16.93 0.48
N ALA A 95 -17.89 -16.33 0.26
CA ALA A 95 -18.52 -16.23 -1.07
C ALA A 95 -17.69 -15.44 -2.10
N ALA A 96 -16.73 -14.61 -1.64
CA ALA A 96 -15.91 -13.77 -2.52
C ALA A 96 -14.61 -14.44 -3.00
N VAL A 97 -14.33 -15.70 -2.60
CA VAL A 97 -13.07 -16.36 -2.92
C VAL A 97 -13.26 -17.87 -3.06
N ASP A 98 -12.62 -18.46 -4.06
CA ASP A 98 -12.53 -19.92 -4.17
C ASP A 98 -11.60 -20.48 -3.11
N TRP A 99 -12.12 -21.38 -2.28
CA TRP A 99 -11.36 -22.00 -1.19
C TRP A 99 -11.66 -23.50 -1.08
N LYS A 100 -10.75 -24.20 -0.42
CA LYS A 100 -10.89 -25.62 -0.07
C LYS A 100 -10.38 -25.85 1.35
N ALA A 101 -10.75 -26.96 1.97
CA ALA A 101 -10.07 -27.40 3.18
C ALA A 101 -8.61 -27.73 2.87
N GLY A 102 -7.70 -27.18 3.65
CA GLY A 102 -6.29 -27.55 3.62
C GLY A 102 -6.07 -28.96 4.20
N PRO A 103 -4.88 -29.55 4.03
CA PRO A 103 -4.58 -30.90 4.51
C PRO A 103 -4.76 -31.10 6.03
N HIS A 104 -4.59 -30.04 6.82
CA HIS A 104 -4.83 -30.01 8.26
C HIS A 104 -6.20 -29.41 8.64
N GLY A 105 -6.97 -28.96 7.64
CA GLY A 105 -8.41 -28.68 7.74
C GLY A 105 -8.78 -27.21 7.72
N ALA A 106 -7.84 -26.27 7.88
CA ALA A 106 -8.18 -24.85 7.80
C ALA A 106 -8.47 -24.42 6.34
N PRO A 107 -9.32 -23.40 6.10
CA PRO A 107 -9.62 -22.95 4.74
C PRO A 107 -8.38 -22.38 4.01
N VAL A 108 -8.01 -22.95 2.88
CA VAL A 108 -6.93 -22.43 2.02
C VAL A 108 -7.49 -21.95 0.68
N PHE A 109 -7.01 -20.80 0.21
CA PHE A 109 -7.53 -20.12 -0.97
C PHE A 109 -6.84 -20.59 -2.25
N GLN A 110 -7.55 -20.52 -3.37
CA GLN A 110 -6.96 -20.69 -4.71
C GLN A 110 -6.33 -19.37 -5.20
N GLY A 111 -5.35 -19.46 -6.09
CA GLY A 111 -4.72 -18.29 -6.75
C GLY A 111 -3.84 -17.43 -5.85
N VAL A 112 -3.56 -17.88 -4.63
CA VAL A 112 -2.62 -17.24 -3.69
C VAL A 112 -1.17 -17.46 -4.09
N SER A 113 -0.29 -16.56 -3.66
CA SER A 113 1.16 -16.71 -3.84
C SER A 113 1.68 -17.88 -3.01
N ALA A 114 1.16 -18.06 -1.79
CA ALA A 114 1.44 -19.20 -0.94
C ALA A 114 0.33 -19.38 0.11
N TRP A 115 0.24 -20.58 0.68
CA TRP A 115 -0.53 -20.80 1.90
C TRP A 115 0.20 -21.73 2.86
N PHE A 116 -0.08 -21.57 4.16
CA PHE A 116 0.42 -22.41 5.24
C PHE A 116 -0.76 -22.89 6.08
N ASP A 117 -0.94 -24.20 6.23
CA ASP A 117 -1.98 -24.81 7.05
C ASP A 117 -1.35 -25.31 8.36
N CYS A 118 -1.76 -24.71 9.47
CA CYS A 118 -1.03 -24.76 10.73
C CYS A 118 -1.86 -25.34 11.88
N SER A 119 -1.20 -26.07 12.76
CA SER A 119 -1.71 -26.37 14.11
C SER A 119 -1.35 -25.21 15.06
N MET A 120 -2.19 -24.92 16.05
CA MET A 120 -1.91 -23.90 17.05
C MET A 120 -0.76 -24.36 17.94
N PHE A 121 0.37 -23.68 17.88
CA PHE A 121 1.56 -24.02 18.68
C PHE A 121 1.58 -23.27 20.01
N LYS A 122 1.34 -21.96 19.98
CA LYS A 122 1.34 -21.11 21.17
C LYS A 122 0.56 -19.83 20.94
N GLN A 123 -0.09 -19.35 22.00
CA GLN A 123 -0.72 -18.04 22.05
C GLN A 123 -0.01 -17.17 23.10
N VAL A 124 0.16 -15.88 22.80
CA VAL A 124 0.82 -14.92 23.70
C VAL A 124 0.03 -13.62 23.72
N ASP A 125 -0.43 -13.22 24.90
CA ASP A 125 -1.05 -11.92 25.11
C ASP A 125 -0.02 -10.80 24.89
N ALA A 126 -0.33 -9.84 24.04
CA ALA A 126 0.58 -8.77 23.63
C ALA A 126 -0.16 -7.42 23.53
N GLY A 127 -0.64 -6.94 24.67
CA GLY A 127 -1.35 -5.65 24.74
C GLY A 127 -2.77 -5.76 24.17
N ASP A 128 -3.06 -5.00 23.13
CA ASP A 128 -4.35 -5.00 22.42
C ASP A 128 -4.46 -6.09 21.34
N HIS A 129 -3.46 -6.97 21.25
CA HIS A 129 -3.43 -8.09 20.32
C HIS A 129 -3.08 -9.41 21.02
N LEU A 130 -3.51 -10.51 20.40
CA LEU A 130 -3.05 -11.86 20.67
C LEU A 130 -2.10 -12.30 19.56
N ILE A 131 -0.89 -12.71 19.92
CA ILE A 131 0.05 -13.34 18.98
C ILE A 131 -0.31 -14.82 18.90
N MET A 132 -0.70 -15.27 17.71
CA MET A 132 -0.92 -16.67 17.40
C MET A 132 0.31 -17.22 16.68
N ILE A 133 0.98 -18.18 17.31
CA ILE A 133 2.11 -18.91 16.73
C ILE A 133 1.58 -20.25 16.23
N GLY A 134 1.71 -20.50 14.93
CA GLY A 134 1.30 -21.72 14.27
C GLY A 134 2.50 -22.59 13.92
N LYS A 135 2.38 -23.90 14.13
CA LYS A 135 3.32 -24.87 13.55
C LYS A 135 2.79 -25.28 12.18
N VAL A 136 3.63 -25.12 11.16
CA VAL A 136 3.25 -25.44 9.78
C VAL A 136 3.18 -26.95 9.62
N GLU A 137 1.99 -27.47 9.30
CA GLU A 137 1.75 -28.90 9.06
C GLU A 137 1.70 -29.21 7.56
N ALA A 138 1.23 -28.25 6.75
CA ALA A 138 1.31 -28.29 5.29
C ALA A 138 1.49 -26.89 4.71
N PHE A 139 2.06 -26.79 3.52
CA PHE A 139 2.19 -25.53 2.79
C PHE A 139 2.23 -25.76 1.28
N GLU A 140 1.94 -24.72 0.53
CA GLU A 140 2.13 -24.67 -0.92
C GLU A 140 2.62 -23.28 -1.30
N HIS A 141 3.48 -23.23 -2.31
CA HIS A 141 3.97 -22.00 -2.91
C HIS A 141 3.72 -22.05 -4.41
N ASN A 142 3.21 -20.95 -4.95
CA ASN A 142 2.92 -20.75 -6.35
C ASN A 142 3.77 -19.61 -6.91
N ALA A 143 3.97 -19.57 -8.23
CA ALA A 143 4.74 -18.52 -8.90
C ALA A 143 3.98 -17.18 -9.07
N HIS A 144 2.82 -17.02 -8.42
CA HIS A 144 2.05 -15.78 -8.50
C HIS A 144 2.76 -14.66 -7.72
N PRO A 145 2.94 -13.46 -8.29
CA PRO A 145 3.50 -12.33 -7.57
C PRO A 145 2.63 -11.93 -6.38
N GLY A 146 3.25 -11.61 -5.24
CA GLY A 146 2.56 -11.24 -4.00
C GLY A 146 1.92 -9.86 -4.04
N LEU A 147 0.81 -9.72 -3.32
CA LEU A 147 0.23 -8.41 -2.99
C LEU A 147 1.00 -7.76 -1.85
N GLY A 148 1.64 -6.63 -2.12
CA GLY A 148 2.33 -5.82 -1.12
C GLY A 148 1.41 -4.83 -0.42
N TYR A 149 1.80 -4.41 0.78
CA TYR A 149 1.20 -3.34 1.55
C TYR A 149 2.28 -2.49 2.23
N ALA A 150 2.28 -1.19 1.98
CA ALA A 150 3.24 -0.25 2.53
C ALA A 150 2.54 1.09 2.75
N SER A 151 2.78 1.70 3.92
CA SER A 151 2.19 3.00 4.29
C SER A 151 0.72 3.07 3.92
N GLY A 152 -0.10 2.09 4.34
CA GLY A 152 -1.54 2.06 4.06
C GLY A 152 -1.99 1.82 2.59
N ALA A 153 -1.06 1.62 1.66
CA ALA A 153 -1.28 1.38 0.23
C ALA A 153 -1.10 -0.09 -0.14
N TYR A 154 -1.77 -0.56 -1.19
CA TYR A 154 -1.36 -1.79 -1.88
C TYR A 154 -0.28 -1.52 -2.92
N VAL A 155 0.71 -2.40 -3.03
CA VAL A 155 1.83 -2.33 -3.99
C VAL A 155 1.88 -3.64 -4.78
N THR A 156 2.08 -3.59 -6.11
CA THR A 156 2.15 -4.79 -6.96
C THR A 156 3.27 -4.69 -8.00
N PRO A 157 3.99 -5.80 -8.29
CA PRO A 157 4.99 -5.85 -9.36
C PRO A 157 4.43 -5.51 -10.75
N ALA A 158 3.17 -5.89 -11.04
CA ALA A 158 2.53 -5.52 -12.31
C ALA A 158 2.36 -4.00 -12.46
N ALA A 159 2.02 -3.26 -11.39
CA ALA A 159 1.89 -1.81 -11.45
C ALA A 159 3.25 -1.13 -11.67
N GLU A 160 4.33 -1.67 -11.11
CA GLU A 160 5.69 -1.21 -11.37
C GLU A 160 6.14 -1.55 -12.80
N ALA A 161 5.84 -2.75 -13.29
CA ALA A 161 6.22 -3.19 -14.65
C ALA A 161 5.43 -2.47 -15.76
N GLU A 162 4.14 -2.22 -15.57
CA GLU A 162 3.30 -1.45 -16.49
C GLU A 162 3.76 0.01 -16.58
N ALA A 163 4.10 0.62 -15.43
CA ALA A 163 4.72 1.94 -15.36
C ALA A 163 6.10 2.04 -16.07
N LEU A 164 6.82 0.93 -16.22
CA LEU A 164 8.18 0.91 -16.77
C LEU A 164 8.27 0.49 -18.24
N SER A 165 7.22 -0.08 -18.85
CA SER A 165 7.40 -0.88 -20.08
C SER A 165 6.93 -0.29 -21.41
N ASN A 166 5.98 0.65 -21.51
CA ASN A 166 5.47 1.07 -22.84
C ASN A 166 4.87 2.48 -22.92
N ALA A 167 5.72 3.51 -23.06
CA ALA A 167 5.29 4.75 -23.72
C ALA A 167 6.44 5.44 -24.44
N ALA A 168 6.30 5.59 -25.77
CA ALA A 168 6.84 6.78 -26.42
C ALA A 168 6.13 7.98 -25.78
N ASN A 169 6.87 9.02 -25.39
CA ASN A 169 6.36 10.16 -24.60
C ASN A 169 5.86 9.79 -23.19
N LEU A 170 6.80 9.47 -22.31
CA LEU A 170 6.57 9.38 -20.87
C LEU A 170 7.22 10.57 -20.15
N THR A 171 6.50 11.17 -19.21
CA THR A 171 6.96 12.21 -18.30
C THR A 171 6.88 11.69 -16.87
N VAL A 172 7.95 11.88 -16.10
CA VAL A 172 8.00 11.53 -14.68
C VAL A 172 8.00 12.81 -13.86
N SER A 173 7.09 12.91 -12.91
CA SER A 173 6.98 14.01 -11.95
C SER A 173 7.37 13.52 -10.56
N ALA A 174 7.97 14.40 -9.75
CA ALA A 174 8.29 14.12 -8.36
C ALA A 174 7.39 14.96 -7.44
N LEU A 175 6.47 14.30 -6.75
CA LEU A 175 5.68 14.87 -5.66
C LEU A 175 6.54 14.82 -4.40
N ILE A 176 7.39 15.84 -4.24
CA ILE A 176 8.35 15.94 -3.14
C ILE A 176 7.67 16.61 -1.96
N GLU A 177 7.53 15.87 -0.87
CA GLU A 177 6.93 16.35 0.37
C GLU A 177 7.98 16.67 1.43
N GLN A 178 7.78 17.78 2.13
CA GLN A 178 8.50 18.13 3.34
C GLN A 178 7.56 18.82 4.33
N ASP A 179 7.46 18.29 5.56
CA ASP A 179 6.64 18.87 6.63
C ASP A 179 5.17 19.17 6.22
N GLY A 180 4.56 18.26 5.45
CA GLY A 180 3.18 18.40 4.95
C GLY A 180 2.99 19.42 3.81
N LYS A 181 4.09 19.97 3.27
CA LYS A 181 4.09 20.88 2.11
C LYS A 181 4.70 20.20 0.90
N ILE A 182 4.25 20.58 -0.29
CA ILE A 182 4.72 20.03 -1.56
C ILE A 182 5.59 21.04 -2.29
N LEU A 183 6.72 20.58 -2.83
CA LEU A 183 7.53 21.41 -3.70
C LEU A 183 6.78 21.69 -5.01
N LEU A 184 6.38 22.95 -5.20
CA LEU A 184 5.83 23.45 -6.45
C LEU A 184 6.82 24.39 -7.11
N VAL A 185 6.94 24.29 -8.43
CA VAL A 185 7.80 25.12 -9.28
C VAL A 185 6.96 25.88 -10.29
N ASP A 186 7.53 26.94 -10.85
CA ASP A 186 6.93 27.65 -11.99
C ASP A 186 7.06 26.79 -13.25
N ASP A 187 5.98 26.68 -14.03
CA ASP A 187 5.93 25.93 -15.29
C ASP A 187 6.61 26.67 -16.47
N GLY A 188 7.17 27.85 -16.22
CA GLY A 188 7.75 28.76 -17.20
C GLY A 188 6.73 29.73 -17.80
N GLN A 189 5.45 29.63 -17.44
CA GLN A 189 4.35 30.46 -17.91
C GLN A 189 3.69 31.23 -16.75
N GLY A 190 4.28 31.19 -15.55
CA GLY A 190 3.75 31.87 -14.37
C GLY A 190 2.68 31.07 -13.62
N GLN A 191 2.51 29.78 -13.94
CA GLN A 191 1.61 28.87 -13.21
C GLN A 191 2.42 27.81 -12.45
N LEU A 192 1.79 27.18 -11.46
CA LEU A 192 2.44 26.19 -10.61
C LEU A 192 2.34 24.78 -11.21
N THR A 193 3.42 24.01 -11.05
CA THR A 193 3.51 22.60 -11.42
C THR A 193 4.39 21.81 -10.44
N LEU A 194 4.34 20.48 -10.52
CA LEU A 194 5.34 19.61 -9.90
C LEU A 194 6.65 19.64 -10.68
N PRO A 195 7.82 19.46 -10.03
CA PRO A 195 9.04 19.11 -10.73
C PRO A 195 8.79 17.89 -11.62
N ASP A 196 9.11 17.99 -12.90
CA ASP A 196 8.97 16.89 -13.85
C ASP A 196 10.12 16.82 -14.85
N ILE A 197 10.23 15.66 -15.51
CA ILE A 197 11.21 15.43 -16.56
C ILE A 197 10.69 14.39 -17.56
N LYS A 198 10.93 14.64 -18.85
CA LYS A 198 10.64 13.65 -19.89
C LYS A 198 11.61 12.47 -19.79
N VAL A 199 11.06 11.25 -19.82
CA VAL A 199 11.83 10.02 -19.73
C VAL A 199 12.60 9.77 -21.02
N GLY A 200 13.91 9.66 -20.90
CA GLY A 200 14.81 9.28 -21.98
C GLY A 200 15.01 7.76 -22.09
N LYS A 201 15.87 7.34 -23.01
CA LYS A 201 16.19 5.92 -23.27
C LYS A 201 16.73 5.13 -22.07
N LYS A 202 17.16 5.82 -21.01
CA LYS A 202 17.67 5.21 -19.77
C LYS A 202 16.55 4.83 -18.78
N GLY A 203 15.29 5.12 -19.10
CA GLY A 203 14.13 4.74 -18.30
C GLY A 203 13.77 5.70 -17.17
N ALA A 204 12.61 5.45 -16.56
CA ALA A 204 11.98 6.34 -15.58
C ALA A 204 12.78 6.49 -14.28
N SER A 205 13.40 5.41 -13.77
CA SER A 205 14.19 5.46 -12.52
C SER A 205 15.39 6.41 -12.61
N VAL A 206 16.11 6.39 -13.75
CA VAL A 206 17.23 7.31 -14.00
C VAL A 206 16.73 8.75 -14.16
N ALA A 207 15.58 8.93 -14.79
CA ALA A 207 14.95 10.25 -14.94
C ALA A 207 14.54 10.83 -13.58
N LEU A 208 13.89 10.03 -12.72
CA LEU A 208 13.49 10.42 -11.36
C LEU A 208 14.69 10.77 -10.48
N SER A 209 15.73 9.93 -10.49
CA SER A 209 16.94 10.18 -9.71
C SER A 209 17.58 11.52 -10.09
N ARG A 210 17.66 11.80 -11.39
CA ARG A 210 18.16 13.08 -11.90
C ARG A 210 17.26 14.24 -11.49
N LEU A 211 15.95 14.07 -11.57
CA LEU A 211 14.97 15.11 -11.20
C LEU A 211 15.14 15.53 -9.73
N ILE A 212 15.22 14.55 -8.83
CA ILE A 212 15.46 14.76 -7.40
C ILE A 212 16.81 15.47 -7.20
N GLU A 213 17.88 14.99 -7.82
CA GLU A 213 19.21 15.59 -7.69
C GLU A 213 19.23 17.06 -8.16
N THR A 214 18.54 17.37 -9.25
CA THR A 214 18.44 18.75 -9.78
C THR A 214 17.51 19.67 -8.99
N SER A 215 16.64 19.12 -8.14
CA SER A 215 15.69 19.91 -7.35
C SER A 215 16.35 20.66 -6.18
N GLY A 216 17.57 20.28 -5.79
CA GLY A 216 18.30 20.90 -4.66
C GLY A 216 17.87 20.43 -3.26
N VAL A 217 16.93 19.48 -3.19
CA VAL A 217 16.48 18.88 -1.93
C VAL A 217 17.11 17.50 -1.70
N LEU A 218 17.16 17.10 -0.44
CA LEU A 218 17.58 15.76 -0.02
C LEU A 218 16.33 14.90 0.13
N ALA A 219 15.95 14.23 -0.96
CA ALA A 219 14.78 13.35 -1.00
C ALA A 219 15.14 11.98 -1.56
N GLU A 220 14.39 10.96 -1.13
CA GLU A 220 14.50 9.61 -1.68
C GLU A 220 13.25 9.29 -2.52
N PRO A 221 13.42 8.59 -3.66
CA PRO A 221 12.28 8.15 -4.46
C PRO A 221 11.47 7.14 -3.67
N GLY A 222 10.19 7.45 -3.43
CA GLY A 222 9.24 6.52 -2.84
C GLY A 222 8.52 5.69 -3.91
N PHE A 223 7.23 5.43 -3.68
CA PHE A 223 6.38 4.64 -4.59
C PHE A 223 5.75 5.52 -5.67
N ILE A 224 5.19 4.89 -6.70
CA ILE A 224 4.39 5.56 -7.72
C ILE A 224 3.08 6.07 -7.10
N TYR A 225 2.92 7.39 -7.06
CA TYR A 225 1.72 8.06 -6.58
C TYR A 225 0.64 8.20 -7.65
N SER A 226 0.95 8.34 -8.93
CA SER A 226 -0.12 8.39 -9.94
C SER A 226 0.40 7.99 -11.31
N VAL A 227 -0.49 7.43 -12.12
CA VAL A 227 -0.25 7.18 -13.53
C VAL A 227 -1.50 7.64 -14.29
N TYR A 228 -1.32 8.57 -15.22
CA TYR A 228 -2.39 9.04 -16.09
C TYR A 228 -1.87 9.31 -17.50
N GLU A 229 -2.79 9.34 -18.45
CA GLU A 229 -2.50 9.65 -19.85
C GLU A 229 -3.19 10.97 -20.21
N ASP A 230 -2.41 11.90 -20.76
CA ASP A 230 -2.93 13.10 -21.42
C ASP A 230 -3.28 12.74 -22.86
N GLU A 231 -4.55 12.37 -23.07
CA GLU A 231 -5.07 11.98 -24.40
C GLU A 231 -4.91 13.08 -25.45
N ALA A 232 -4.85 14.36 -25.04
CA ALA A 232 -4.70 15.48 -25.96
C ALA A 232 -3.25 15.66 -26.44
N ARG A 233 -2.27 15.21 -25.64
CA ARG A 233 -0.83 15.34 -25.93
C ARG A 233 -0.13 14.03 -26.25
N GLU A 234 -0.86 12.90 -26.25
CA GLU A 234 -0.30 11.54 -26.39
C GLU A 234 0.92 11.34 -25.47
N ASN A 235 0.79 11.79 -24.21
CA ASN A 235 1.88 11.79 -23.23
C ASN A 235 1.39 11.10 -21.95
N GLN A 236 2.13 10.10 -21.51
CA GLN A 236 1.91 9.47 -20.21
C GLN A 236 2.64 10.25 -19.12
N HIS A 237 2.00 10.35 -17.96
CA HIS A 237 2.54 11.00 -16.78
C HIS A 237 2.58 10.00 -15.62
N ILE A 238 3.74 9.87 -14.99
CA ILE A 238 3.93 9.08 -13.77
C ILE A 238 4.44 10.01 -12.68
N SER A 239 3.68 10.16 -11.59
CA SER A 239 4.15 10.92 -10.42
C SER A 239 4.66 9.96 -9.35
N PHE A 240 5.85 10.20 -8.83
CA PHE A 240 6.39 9.48 -7.66
C PHE A 240 6.21 10.34 -6.42
N HIS A 241 5.72 9.74 -5.33
CA HIS A 241 5.79 10.39 -4.03
C HIS A 241 7.20 10.24 -3.49
N CYS A 242 7.82 11.34 -3.12
CA CYS A 242 9.18 11.39 -2.60
C CYS A 242 9.15 12.11 -1.26
N LEU A 243 9.83 11.53 -0.26
CA LEU A 243 9.94 12.16 1.05
C LEU A 243 11.28 12.90 1.14
N SER A 244 11.20 14.21 1.39
CA SER A 244 12.36 15.05 1.66
C SER A 244 12.67 15.04 3.16
N HIS A 245 13.94 14.85 3.49
CA HIS A 245 14.46 14.93 4.85
C HIS A 245 15.38 16.15 5.04
N GLY A 246 15.40 17.08 4.08
CA GLY A 246 16.09 18.37 4.20
C GLY A 246 16.52 18.97 2.85
N GLY A 247 17.31 20.04 2.91
CA GLY A 247 17.79 20.76 1.73
C GLY A 247 17.00 22.05 1.45
N THR A 248 17.37 22.76 0.40
CA THR A 248 16.71 24.01 -0.02
C THR A 248 16.43 23.92 -1.52
N PRO A 249 15.16 24.05 -1.95
CA PRO A 249 14.83 23.93 -3.36
C PRO A 249 15.66 24.88 -4.22
N ALA A 250 16.25 24.36 -5.29
CA ALA A 250 16.98 25.15 -6.27
C ALA A 250 16.04 26.07 -7.09
N SER A 251 14.76 25.67 -7.21
CA SER A 251 13.69 26.41 -7.83
C SER A 251 12.36 26.10 -7.11
N GLY A 252 11.42 27.04 -7.17
CA GLY A 252 10.11 26.89 -6.54
C GLY A 252 10.14 27.00 -5.01
N ALA A 253 9.07 26.52 -4.38
CA ALA A 253 8.93 26.54 -2.92
C ALA A 253 8.05 25.40 -2.41
N PHE A 254 8.36 24.94 -1.19
CA PHE A 254 7.47 24.08 -0.43
C PHE A 254 6.20 24.84 -0.07
N THR A 255 5.10 24.45 -0.69
CA THR A 255 3.83 25.16 -0.67
C THR A 255 2.75 24.28 -0.04
N GLU A 256 1.90 24.88 0.78
CA GLU A 256 0.72 24.22 1.33
C GLU A 256 -0.37 24.13 0.25
N LEU A 257 -0.99 22.96 0.10
CA LEU A 257 -2.03 22.72 -0.90
C LEU A 257 -3.40 23.24 -0.43
N THR A 258 -3.53 24.57 -0.46
CA THR A 258 -4.78 25.29 -0.20
C THR A 258 -5.62 25.40 -1.47
N THR A 259 -6.93 25.68 -1.33
CA THR A 259 -7.81 25.89 -2.49
C THR A 259 -7.31 26.99 -3.42
N SER A 260 -6.73 28.08 -2.88
CA SER A 260 -6.16 29.16 -3.69
C SER A 260 -4.91 28.71 -4.44
N THR A 261 -3.98 28.02 -3.76
CA THR A 261 -2.76 27.50 -4.40
C THR A 261 -3.08 26.54 -5.54
N LEU A 262 -4.08 25.68 -5.34
CA LEU A 262 -4.52 24.72 -6.35
C LEU A 262 -5.19 25.41 -7.56
N MET A 263 -5.71 26.65 -7.40
CA MET A 263 -6.20 27.44 -8.54
C MET A 263 -5.08 27.90 -9.47
N ASP A 264 -3.87 28.03 -8.96
CA ASP A 264 -2.69 28.48 -9.71
C ASP A 264 -1.99 27.33 -10.43
N VAL A 265 -2.46 26.08 -10.28
CA VAL A 265 -1.94 24.90 -10.99
C VAL A 265 -2.55 24.83 -12.39
N ALA A 266 -1.68 24.86 -13.40
CA ALA A 266 -2.06 24.93 -14.82
C ALA A 266 -2.81 23.70 -15.32
N ASP A 267 -2.25 22.51 -15.07
CA ASP A 267 -2.74 21.25 -15.60
C ASP A 267 -3.96 20.78 -14.76
N PRO A 268 -5.15 20.66 -15.37
CA PRO A 268 -6.34 20.17 -14.67
C PRO A 268 -6.16 18.76 -14.07
N ALA A 269 -5.42 17.88 -14.74
CA ALA A 269 -5.17 16.53 -14.24
C ALA A 269 -4.25 16.56 -13.02
N MET A 270 -3.18 17.34 -13.07
CA MET A 270 -2.29 17.57 -11.93
C MET A 270 -3.03 18.24 -10.77
N ARG A 271 -3.89 19.22 -11.06
CA ARG A 271 -4.71 19.89 -10.05
C ARG A 271 -5.63 18.91 -9.33
N ILE A 272 -6.36 18.07 -10.07
CA ILE A 272 -7.22 17.03 -9.48
C ILE A 272 -6.39 16.07 -8.62
N MET A 273 -5.21 15.67 -9.11
CA MET A 273 -4.28 14.81 -8.39
C MET A 273 -3.78 15.45 -7.10
N LEU A 274 -3.42 16.74 -7.11
CA LEU A 274 -2.96 17.48 -5.94
C LEU A 274 -4.10 17.84 -4.96
N GLU A 275 -5.30 18.17 -5.46
CA GLU A 275 -6.51 18.36 -4.65
C GLU A 275 -6.80 17.09 -3.84
N ARG A 276 -6.67 15.96 -4.52
CA ARG A 276 -6.85 14.65 -3.94
C ARG A 276 -5.73 14.30 -2.96
N PHE A 277 -4.46 14.49 -3.32
CA PHE A 277 -3.32 14.36 -2.40
C PHE A 277 -3.53 15.23 -1.15
N ALA A 278 -4.02 16.46 -1.29
CA ALA A 278 -4.27 17.36 -0.17
C ALA A 278 -5.43 16.88 0.73
N ALA A 279 -6.53 16.38 0.14
CA ALA A 279 -7.63 15.78 0.89
C ALA A 279 -7.17 14.55 1.67
N GLU A 280 -6.35 13.75 1.03
CA GLU A 280 -5.78 12.53 1.53
C GLU A 280 -4.72 12.75 2.63
N SER A 281 -3.81 13.71 2.44
CA SER A 281 -2.81 14.11 3.43
C SER A 281 -3.46 14.68 4.70
N ARG A 282 -4.55 15.45 4.56
CA ARG A 282 -5.38 15.91 5.70
C ARG A 282 -6.04 14.75 6.45
N MET A 283 -6.38 13.67 5.74
CA MET A 283 -6.93 12.44 6.32
C MET A 283 -5.86 11.42 6.75
N GLY A 284 -4.57 11.67 6.50
CA GLY A 284 -3.45 10.75 6.80
C GLY A 284 -3.45 9.50 5.93
N ASN A 285 -3.88 9.66 4.69
CA ASN A 285 -4.30 8.58 3.81
C ASN A 285 -4.07 9.02 2.35
N PHE A 286 -2.83 9.15 1.79
CA PHE A 286 -2.57 9.43 0.33
C PHE A 286 -3.31 8.43 -0.58
N GLY A 287 -3.07 8.45 -1.89
CA GLY A 287 -3.70 7.59 -2.87
C GLY A 287 -3.35 7.75 -4.35
N VAL A 288 -3.12 6.61 -5.01
CA VAL A 288 -2.97 6.48 -6.45
C VAL A 288 -4.18 6.90 -7.25
N TYR A 289 -4.03 7.92 -8.11
CA TYR A 289 -5.05 8.33 -9.10
C TYR A 289 -4.84 7.60 -10.41
N PHE A 290 -5.91 6.98 -10.90
CA PHE A 290 -5.97 6.32 -12.20
C PHE A 290 -7.09 6.95 -13.02
N GLY A 291 -6.78 7.70 -14.07
CA GLY A 291 -7.78 8.38 -14.90
C GLY A 291 -7.19 9.23 -16.01
N ASN A 292 -8.03 10.08 -16.60
CA ASN A 292 -7.66 11.12 -17.59
C ASN A 292 -8.02 12.52 -17.06
N GLN A 293 -7.87 13.55 -17.91
CA GLN A 293 -8.14 14.96 -17.58
C GLN A 293 -9.61 15.27 -17.19
N ILE A 294 -10.55 14.34 -17.38
CA ILE A 294 -12.00 14.57 -17.18
C ILE A 294 -12.61 13.57 -16.18
N SER A 295 -12.03 12.36 -16.02
CA SER A 295 -12.57 11.30 -15.18
C SER A 295 -11.51 10.31 -14.69
N GLY A 296 -11.61 9.84 -13.45
CA GLY A 296 -10.67 8.87 -12.89
C GLY A 296 -11.13 8.28 -11.56
N LYS A 297 -10.44 7.23 -11.10
CA LYS A 297 -10.66 6.55 -9.83
C LYS A 297 -9.54 6.83 -8.85
N VAL A 298 -9.96 7.20 -7.65
CA VAL A 298 -9.11 7.50 -6.50
C VAL A 298 -8.86 6.23 -5.67
N ARG A 299 -7.64 5.66 -5.69
CA ARG A 299 -7.21 4.55 -4.80
C ARG A 299 -6.24 5.03 -3.71
N PRO A 300 -6.51 4.97 -2.40
CA PRO A 300 -5.57 5.39 -1.34
C PRO A 300 -4.18 4.69 -1.30
N ILE A 301 -3.19 5.34 -0.68
CA ILE A 301 -1.75 5.15 -0.45
C ILE A 301 -1.43 5.96 0.84
N ALA A 302 -1.51 5.46 2.05
CA ALA A 302 -1.42 6.32 3.23
C ALA A 302 -0.12 7.15 3.46
N SER A 303 -0.29 8.25 4.21
CA SER A 303 0.73 9.22 4.64
C SER A 303 1.04 9.17 6.13
N GLY A 304 2.28 8.87 6.48
CA GLY A 304 2.89 9.42 7.70
C GLY A 304 3.12 10.91 7.48
N SER A 305 3.07 11.83 8.45
CA SER A 305 3.31 11.83 9.90
C SER A 305 2.53 13.04 10.47
N THR A 306 2.06 13.09 11.71
CA THR A 306 2.86 13.13 12.93
C THR A 306 2.59 11.98 13.85
#